data_AF-A0AAF0U2L4-F1
#
_entry.id   AF-A0AAF0U2L4-F1
#
_cell.length_a   1.000
_cell.length_b   1.000
_cell.length_c   1.000
_cell.angle_alpha   90.00
_cell.angle_beta   90.00
_cell.angle_gamma   90.00
#
_symmetry.space_group_name_H-M   'P 1'
#
loop_
_entity.id
_entity.type
_entity.pdbx_description
1 polymer ?
#
loop_
_entity_poly.entity_id
_entity_poly.type
_entity_poly.pdbx_seq_one_letter_code
_entity_poly.pdbx_strand_id
1 'polypeptide(L)'
;DEDALAQYYGQIKKIDLLPEFVLHVAWFYACPLPESTIRWHDKTMPIGCGLFKFRNSKLNKYTETNYFSHVVAIEPLKKGVYKIFPRTVVKFLALVKGFKSVYMGLVEEEEETNKVGKICVLEHLRFCHKIPTFCLTEERGGSLQGFWELDPAGMPLYL
;
A
#
# COMPACT_ATOMS: atom_id res chain seq x y z
N ASP A 1 -15.89 4.04 10.91
CA ASP A 1 -14.53 3.50 10.90
C ASP A 1 -13.90 3.75 9.55
N GLU A 2 -13.30 4.93 9.41
CA GLU A 2 -12.51 5.25 8.23
C GLU A 2 -11.15 4.58 8.41
N ASP A 3 -10.87 3.58 7.58
CA ASP A 3 -9.51 3.13 7.27
C ASP A 3 -8.74 4.30 6.63
N ALA A 4 -8.47 5.32 7.43
CA ALA A 4 -7.66 6.45 7.05
C ALA A 4 -6.30 5.88 6.67
N LEU A 5 -5.97 6.01 5.39
CA LEU A 5 -4.66 5.71 4.81
C LEU A 5 -3.56 6.02 5.82
N ALA A 6 -2.56 5.15 5.94
CA ALA A 6 -1.41 5.43 6.81
C ALA A 6 -0.71 6.71 6.31
N GLN A 7 -1.15 7.86 6.82
CA GLN A 7 -0.74 9.18 6.39
C GLN A 7 0.67 9.52 6.93
N TYR A 8 1.12 8.79 7.94
CA TYR A 8 2.33 9.08 8.68
C TYR A 8 3.07 7.80 9.05
N TYR A 9 4.38 7.80 8.79
CA TYR A 9 5.29 6.74 9.23
C TYR A 9 6.13 7.24 10.39
N GLY A 10 6.27 6.44 11.44
CA GLY A 10 7.14 6.71 12.57
C GLY A 10 8.07 5.55 12.86
N GLN A 11 9.32 5.83 13.24
CA GLN A 11 10.22 4.83 13.80
C GLN A 11 10.25 4.97 15.32
N ILE A 12 9.86 3.91 16.03
CA ILE A 12 10.10 3.80 17.48
C ILE A 12 11.61 3.62 17.67
N LYS A 13 12.25 4.57 18.35
CA LYS A 13 13.70 4.59 18.61
C LYS A 13 14.04 4.05 19.99
N LYS A 14 13.16 4.28 20.96
CA LYS A 14 13.35 3.90 22.36
C LYS A 14 11.99 3.68 23.00
N ILE A 15 11.97 2.74 23.93
CA ILE A 15 10.81 2.46 24.79
C ILE A 15 11.34 2.56 26.22
N ASP A 16 10.77 3.48 27.00
CA ASP A 16 10.96 3.54 28.45
C ASP A 16 9.76 2.86 29.11
N LEU A 17 10.02 1.96 30.05
CA LEU A 17 8.98 1.22 30.78
C LEU A 17 8.77 1.74 32.20
N LEU A 18 9.76 2.45 32.75
CA LEU A 18 9.77 2.97 34.12
C LEU A 18 10.33 4.41 34.13
N PRO A 19 9.83 5.30 35.01
CA PRO A 19 8.72 5.09 35.95
C PRO A 19 7.34 5.02 35.26
N GLU A 20 7.24 5.49 34.02
CA GLU A 20 6.04 5.44 33.19
C GLU A 20 6.39 4.92 31.80
N PHE A 21 5.42 4.31 31.11
CA PHE A 21 5.57 3.85 29.74
C PHE A 21 5.67 5.04 28.77
N VAL A 22 6.80 5.15 28.05
CA VAL A 22 7.02 6.22 27.07
C VAL A 22 7.67 5.66 25.80
N LEU A 23 6.97 5.80 24.68
CA LEU A 23 7.50 5.56 23.34
C LEU A 23 8.16 6.83 22.80
N HIS A 24 9.40 6.70 22.34
CA HIS A 24 10.13 7.78 21.67
C HIS A 24 10.17 7.52 20.17
N VAL A 25 9.45 8.35 19.41
CA VAL A 25 9.19 8.14 17.99
C VAL A 25 9.77 9.26 17.14
N ALA A 26 10.50 8.88 16.11
CA ALA A 26 10.99 9.76 15.06
C ALA A 26 10.06 9.68 13.85
N TRP A 27 9.40 10.78 13.50
CA TRP A 27 8.49 10.84 12.35
C TRP A 27 9.24 10.96 11.03
N PHE A 28 8.77 10.20 10.05
CA PHE A 28 9.15 10.31 8.65
C PHE A 28 8.27 11.31 7.92
N TYR A 29 8.85 11.90 6.89
CA TYR A 29 8.16 12.79 5.95
C TYR A 29 8.45 12.33 4.54
N ALA A 30 7.43 12.35 3.70
CA ALA A 30 7.58 12.05 2.28
C ALA A 30 8.56 13.04 1.64
N CYS A 31 9.54 12.52 0.92
CA CYS A 31 10.38 13.33 0.05
C CYS A 31 9.55 13.78 -1.14
N PRO A 32 9.86 14.96 -1.72
CA PRO A 32 9.31 15.34 -3.00
C PRO A 32 9.60 14.24 -4.04
N LEU A 33 8.58 13.88 -4.79
CA LEU A 33 8.71 12.96 -5.91
C LEU A 33 9.42 13.67 -7.07
N PRO A 34 10.22 12.95 -7.89
CA PRO A 34 10.76 13.49 -9.14
C PRO A 34 9.65 14.10 -10.01
N GLU A 35 9.96 15.14 -10.78
CA GLU A 35 8.98 15.81 -11.67
C GLU A 35 8.38 14.85 -12.69
N SER A 36 9.12 13.80 -13.10
CA SER A 36 8.65 12.74 -14.00
C SER A 36 7.67 11.75 -13.35
N THR A 37 7.36 11.89 -12.06
CA THR A 37 6.43 10.99 -11.38
C THR A 37 4.99 11.35 -11.74
N ILE A 38 4.23 10.34 -12.17
CA ILE A 38 2.80 10.48 -12.42
C ILE A 38 2.12 10.83 -11.09
N ARG A 39 1.63 12.06 -10.98
CA ARG A 39 0.93 12.54 -9.80
C ARG A 39 -0.48 11.97 -9.76
N TRP A 40 -1.03 11.87 -8.56
CA TRP A 40 -2.46 11.63 -8.37
C TRP A 40 -3.29 12.70 -9.08
N HIS A 41 -4.41 12.28 -9.67
CA HIS A 41 -5.44 13.22 -10.13
C HIS A 41 -6.00 14.05 -8.97
N ASP A 42 -6.19 13.41 -7.81
CA ASP A 42 -6.55 14.07 -6.56
C ASP A 42 -5.28 14.56 -5.84
N LYS A 43 -5.12 15.89 -5.74
CA LYS A 43 -3.98 16.52 -5.07
C LYS A 43 -4.03 16.43 -3.54
N THR A 44 -5.17 16.04 -2.97
CA THR A 44 -5.35 15.85 -1.52
C THR A 44 -4.95 14.44 -1.08
N MET A 45 -4.75 13.52 -2.02
CA MET A 45 -4.38 12.13 -1.74
C MET A 45 -3.02 12.06 -1.02
N PRO A 46 -2.95 11.49 0.20
CA PRO A 46 -1.71 11.39 0.95
C PRO A 46 -0.72 10.44 0.28
N ILE A 47 0.58 10.76 0.39
CA ILE A 47 1.66 9.91 -0.14
C ILE A 47 1.86 8.73 0.83
N GLY A 48 1.15 7.62 0.56
CA GLY A 48 1.26 6.39 1.34
C GLY A 48 2.51 5.55 1.06
N CYS A 49 3.22 5.76 -0.05
CA CYS A 49 4.44 5.02 -0.36
C CYS A 49 5.43 5.89 -1.15
N GLY A 50 6.73 5.57 -1.10
CA GLY A 50 7.77 6.39 -1.72
C GLY A 50 9.05 6.50 -0.92
N LEU A 51 9.72 7.65 -1.10
CA LEU A 51 10.94 7.99 -0.39
C LEU A 51 10.62 8.82 0.84
N PHE A 52 11.19 8.48 1.98
CA PHE A 52 10.94 9.11 3.27
C PHE A 52 12.23 9.51 3.97
N LYS A 53 12.18 10.63 4.71
CA LYS A 53 13.28 11.19 5.50
C LYS A 53 12.82 11.57 6.91
N PHE A 54 13.73 11.56 7.87
CA PHE A 54 13.50 12.19 9.16
C PHE A 54 13.56 13.72 9.01
N ARG A 55 12.57 14.43 9.55
CA ARG A 55 12.57 15.91 9.53
C ARG A 55 13.51 16.50 10.57
N ASN A 56 13.68 15.85 11.73
CA ASN A 56 14.47 16.34 12.86
C ASN A 56 14.93 15.18 13.76
N SER A 57 16.04 15.37 14.49
CA SER A 57 16.51 14.44 15.53
C SER A 57 15.63 14.44 16.80
N LYS A 58 14.61 15.31 16.86
CA LYS A 58 13.71 15.43 18.01
C LYS A 58 12.74 14.24 18.02
N LEU A 59 12.83 13.45 19.08
CA LEU A 59 11.92 12.33 19.34
C LEU A 59 10.64 12.85 19.98
N ASN A 60 9.51 12.39 19.46
CA ASN A 60 8.18 12.67 20.02
C ASN A 60 7.86 11.58 21.04
N LYS A 61 7.29 11.96 22.17
CA LYS A 61 6.98 11.06 23.28
C LYS A 61 5.50 10.73 23.26
N TYR A 62 5.19 9.44 23.36
CA TYR A 62 3.81 8.93 23.44
C TYR A 62 3.68 7.99 24.63
N THR A 63 2.59 8.12 25.37
CA THR A 63 2.25 7.25 26.51
C THR A 63 1.27 6.14 26.12
N GLU A 64 0.77 6.17 24.88
CA GLU A 64 -0.21 5.22 24.35
C GLU A 64 0.29 4.63 23.02
N THR A 65 -0.20 3.43 22.68
CA THR A 65 0.20 2.69 21.47
C THR A 65 -0.81 2.80 20.33
N ASN A 66 -2.01 3.32 20.60
CA ASN A 66 -3.11 3.50 19.62
C ASN A 66 -2.74 4.40 18.43
N TYR A 67 -1.67 5.19 18.53
CA TYR A 67 -1.11 5.97 17.42
C TYR A 67 -0.42 5.12 16.35
N PHE A 68 -0.15 3.83 16.61
CA PHE A 68 0.53 2.93 15.69
C PHE A 68 -0.37 1.76 15.33
N SER A 69 -0.69 1.63 14.04
CA SER A 69 -1.60 0.60 13.56
C SER A 69 -0.87 -0.56 12.86
N HIS A 70 0.20 -0.28 12.13
CA HIS A 70 0.84 -1.26 11.26
C HIS A 70 2.37 -1.16 11.29
N VAL A 71 3.04 -2.32 11.20
CA VAL A 71 4.49 -2.41 10.99
C VAL A 71 4.74 -2.49 9.48
N VAL A 72 5.59 -1.60 8.97
CA VAL A 72 5.97 -1.58 7.55
C VAL A 72 7.43 -1.94 7.35
N ALA A 73 7.72 -2.61 6.24
CA ALA A 73 9.09 -2.87 5.82
C ALA A 73 9.72 -1.60 5.25
N ILE A 74 10.96 -1.31 5.67
CA ILE A 74 11.74 -0.16 5.19
C ILE A 74 13.01 -0.64 4.51
N GLU A 75 13.40 0.00 3.42
CA GLU A 75 14.67 -0.27 2.73
C GLU A 75 15.53 1.00 2.71
N PRO A 76 16.75 0.97 3.27
CA PRO A 76 17.63 2.15 3.22
C PRO A 76 18.07 2.40 1.77
N LEU A 77 17.95 3.66 1.31
CA LEU A 77 18.44 4.08 -0.01
C LEU A 77 19.80 4.78 0.10
N LYS A 78 19.89 5.74 1.01
CA LYS A 78 21.12 6.50 1.33
C LYS A 78 21.01 7.05 2.74
N LYS A 79 22.08 7.68 3.25
CA LYS A 79 22.10 8.23 4.61
C LYS A 79 20.86 9.09 4.90
N GLY A 80 20.02 8.62 5.83
CA GLY A 80 18.81 9.31 6.26
C GLY A 80 17.61 9.24 5.31
N VAL A 81 17.68 8.47 4.21
CA VAL A 81 16.59 8.30 3.24
C VAL A 81 16.20 6.83 3.12
N TYR A 82 14.92 6.57 3.28
CA TYR A 82 14.36 5.23 3.32
C TYR A 82 13.27 5.09 2.26
N LYS A 83 13.18 3.92 1.67
CA LYS A 83 12.09 3.51 0.79
C LYS A 83 11.05 2.78 1.62
N ILE A 84 9.81 3.22 1.52
CA ILE A 84 8.65 2.53 2.07
C ILE A 84 7.74 2.24 0.89
N PHE A 85 7.79 1.02 0.40
CA PHE A 85 6.94 0.56 -0.70
C PHE A 85 6.16 -0.67 -0.25
N PRO A 86 4.89 -0.79 -0.66
CA PRO A 86 4.15 -2.02 -0.45
C PRO A 86 4.90 -3.15 -1.14
N ARG A 87 5.17 -4.24 -0.42
CA ARG A 87 5.70 -5.48 -0.99
C ARG A 87 4.59 -6.27 -1.66
N THR A 88 3.91 -5.63 -2.60
CA THR A 88 2.75 -6.21 -3.27
C THR A 88 3.15 -6.69 -4.64
N VAL A 89 2.97 -7.99 -4.86
CA VAL A 89 2.97 -8.57 -6.19
C VAL A 89 1.63 -8.23 -6.85
N VAL A 90 1.65 -7.55 -7.99
CA VAL A 90 0.42 -7.29 -8.76
C VAL A 90 0.16 -8.43 -9.73
N LYS A 91 -1.14 -8.74 -9.88
CA LYS A 91 -1.64 -9.62 -10.94
C LYS A 91 -2.50 -8.79 -11.88
N PHE A 92 -2.34 -9.03 -13.17
CA PHE A 92 -3.24 -8.44 -14.16
C PHE A 92 -4.54 -9.23 -14.18
N LEU A 93 -5.65 -8.50 -14.08
CA LEU A 93 -7.00 -9.04 -14.04
C LEU A 93 -7.80 -8.47 -15.22
N ALA A 94 -8.61 -9.30 -15.87
CA ALA A 94 -9.52 -8.90 -16.94
C ALA A 94 -10.98 -9.07 -16.50
N LEU A 95 -11.84 -8.09 -16.83
CA LEU A 95 -13.26 -8.13 -16.51
C LEU A 95 -13.94 -9.26 -17.28
N VAL A 96 -14.69 -10.08 -16.57
CA VAL A 96 -15.45 -11.18 -17.15
C VAL A 96 -16.71 -10.62 -17.80
N LYS A 97 -16.90 -10.90 -19.08
CA LYS A 97 -18.05 -10.40 -19.85
C LYS A 97 -19.36 -10.77 -19.16
N GLY A 98 -20.24 -9.78 -18.98
CA GLY A 98 -21.54 -9.94 -18.34
C GLY A 98 -21.55 -9.73 -16.83
N PHE A 99 -20.38 -9.47 -16.22
CA PHE A 99 -20.26 -9.11 -14.81
C PHE A 99 -19.75 -7.67 -14.67
N LYS A 100 -20.11 -7.01 -13.56
CA LYS A 100 -19.65 -5.65 -13.23
C LYS A 100 -18.41 -5.63 -12.34
N SER A 101 -18.20 -6.70 -11.58
CA SER A 101 -17.22 -6.79 -10.50
C SER A 101 -16.37 -8.07 -10.53
N VAL A 102 -16.61 -8.99 -11.48
CA VAL A 102 -15.92 -10.28 -11.53
C VAL A 102 -14.81 -10.24 -12.55
N TYR A 103 -13.61 -10.61 -12.13
CA TYR A 103 -12.39 -10.57 -12.92
C TYR A 103 -11.68 -11.92 -12.92
N MET A 104 -10.99 -12.23 -14.01
CA MET A 104 -10.14 -13.41 -14.13
C MET A 104 -8.68 -12.99 -14.30
N GLY A 105 -7.75 -13.83 -13.82
CA GLY A 105 -6.32 -13.62 -14.07
C GLY A 105 -6.02 -13.74 -15.56
N LEU A 106 -5.29 -12.76 -16.10
CA LEU A 106 -4.72 -12.90 -17.44
C LEU A 106 -3.59 -13.93 -17.38
N VAL A 107 -3.76 -15.04 -18.09
CA VAL A 107 -2.69 -15.99 -18.39
C VAL A 107 -2.25 -15.67 -19.82
N GLU A 108 -1.13 -14.98 -19.97
CA GLU A 108 -0.50 -14.89 -21.28
C GLU A 108 0.20 -16.23 -21.56
N GLU A 109 -0.07 -16.80 -22.73
CA GLU A 109 0.40 -18.12 -23.14
C GLU A 109 1.94 -18.14 -23.21
N GLU A 110 2.47 -19.11 -22.47
CA GLU A 110 3.77 -19.77 -22.56
C GLU A 110 5.09 -19.03 -22.22
N GLU A 111 5.83 -19.73 -21.34
CA GLU A 111 7.27 -19.63 -21.05
C GLU A 111 7.83 -18.29 -20.55
N GLU A 112 7.46 -17.92 -19.33
CA GLU A 112 8.41 -17.62 -18.26
C GLU A 112 7.62 -17.30 -17.00
N THR A 113 7.69 -18.21 -16.02
CA THR A 113 7.33 -18.04 -14.60
C THR A 113 6.66 -16.73 -14.25
N ASN A 114 5.36 -16.74 -13.88
CA ASN A 114 4.76 -15.76 -12.98
C ASN A 114 5.48 -14.41 -13.01
N LYS A 115 5.42 -13.67 -14.13
CA LYS A 115 5.98 -12.30 -14.15
C LYS A 115 5.05 -11.47 -13.28
N VAL A 116 5.25 -11.61 -11.97
CA VAL A 116 5.01 -10.60 -10.96
C VAL A 116 5.60 -9.35 -11.57
N GLY A 117 4.73 -8.50 -12.12
CA GLY A 117 5.15 -7.21 -12.62
C GLY A 117 5.77 -6.49 -11.44
N LYS A 118 7.09 -6.32 -11.43
CA LYS A 118 7.70 -5.36 -10.53
C LYS A 118 7.18 -4.02 -11.02
N ILE A 119 6.20 -3.47 -10.30
CA ILE A 119 5.66 -2.15 -10.59
C ILE A 119 6.85 -1.19 -10.67
N CYS A 120 6.93 -0.40 -11.73
CA CYS A 120 7.95 0.64 -11.81
C CYS A 120 7.84 1.58 -10.60
N VAL A 121 8.95 2.04 -10.04
CA VAL A 121 8.93 2.96 -8.87
C VAL A 121 8.07 4.21 -9.15
N LEU A 122 8.01 4.64 -10.42
CA LEU A 122 7.18 5.77 -10.88
C LEU A 122 5.67 5.48 -10.86
N GLU A 123 5.27 4.21 -10.84
CA GLU A 123 3.88 3.77 -10.93
C GLU A 123 3.34 3.26 -9.57
N HIS A 124 4.21 3.01 -8.60
CA HIS A 124 3.86 2.46 -7.28
C HIS A 124 2.82 3.27 -6.53
N LEU A 125 2.75 4.59 -6.76
CA LEU A 125 1.72 5.43 -6.15
C LEU A 125 0.35 4.91 -6.56
N ARG A 126 0.11 4.62 -7.85
CA ARG A 126 -1.18 4.14 -8.37
C ARG A 126 -1.68 2.85 -7.70
N PHE A 127 -0.81 2.11 -7.01
CA PHE A 127 -1.11 0.84 -6.34
C PHE A 127 -1.05 0.92 -4.80
N CYS A 128 -1.07 2.12 -4.21
CA CYS A 128 -1.06 2.24 -2.75
C CYS A 128 -2.40 1.84 -2.09
N HIS A 129 -3.46 1.65 -2.88
CA HIS A 129 -4.76 1.16 -2.44
C HIS A 129 -4.98 -0.27 -2.92
N LYS A 130 -5.25 -1.18 -1.98
CA LYS A 130 -5.72 -2.52 -2.29
C LYS A 130 -7.25 -2.51 -2.26
N ILE A 131 -7.89 -2.68 -3.42
CA ILE A 131 -9.32 -2.95 -3.47
C ILE A 131 -9.54 -4.33 -2.82
N PRO A 132 -10.46 -4.48 -1.84
CA PRO A 132 -10.81 -5.78 -1.30
C PRO A 132 -11.23 -6.73 -2.42
N THR A 133 -10.68 -7.95 -2.41
CA THR A 133 -10.91 -8.95 -3.44
C THR A 133 -11.27 -10.28 -2.80
N PHE A 134 -12.30 -10.94 -3.30
CA PHE A 134 -12.71 -12.26 -2.85
C PHE A 134 -12.50 -13.27 -3.97
N CYS A 135 -11.80 -14.37 -3.66
CA CYS A 135 -11.66 -15.47 -4.61
C CYS A 135 -12.95 -16.29 -4.58
N LEU A 136 -13.62 -16.38 -5.72
CA LEU A 136 -14.85 -17.14 -5.88
C LEU A 136 -14.52 -18.63 -5.92
N THR A 137 -15.24 -19.42 -5.13
CA THR A 137 -14.97 -20.86 -4.98
C THR A 137 -16.14 -21.73 -5.46
N GLU A 138 -17.37 -21.45 -5.02
CA GLU A 138 -18.54 -22.32 -5.28
C GLU A 138 -19.69 -21.63 -6.02
N GLU A 139 -19.58 -20.32 -6.30
CA GLU A 139 -20.66 -19.54 -6.90
C GLU A 139 -21.08 -20.06 -8.29
N ARG A 140 -22.39 -19.97 -8.58
CA ARG A 140 -23.02 -20.47 -9.82
C ARG A 140 -22.58 -21.90 -10.17
N GLY A 141 -22.59 -22.80 -9.19
CA GLY A 141 -22.23 -24.21 -9.39
C GLY A 141 -20.75 -24.43 -9.70
N GLY A 142 -19.87 -23.55 -9.21
CA GLY A 142 -18.41 -23.64 -9.41
C GLY A 142 -17.91 -23.08 -10.75
N SER A 143 -18.79 -22.55 -11.61
CA SER A 143 -18.39 -22.00 -12.91
C SER A 143 -17.47 -20.77 -12.84
N LEU A 144 -17.45 -20.09 -11.69
CA LEU A 144 -16.59 -18.94 -11.42
C LEU A 144 -15.42 -19.28 -10.48
N GLN A 145 -15.15 -20.57 -10.24
CA GLN A 145 -14.07 -20.97 -9.35
C GLN A 145 -12.72 -20.43 -9.83
N GLY A 146 -11.99 -19.76 -8.93
CA GLY A 146 -10.68 -19.14 -9.22
C GLY A 146 -10.75 -17.72 -9.78
N PHE A 147 -11.95 -17.15 -9.91
CA PHE A 147 -12.17 -15.77 -10.34
C PHE A 147 -12.18 -14.86 -9.11
N TRP A 148 -11.99 -13.56 -9.31
CA TRP A 148 -11.91 -12.57 -8.25
C TRP A 148 -13.06 -11.57 -8.37
N GLU A 149 -13.88 -11.47 -7.32
CA GLU A 149 -14.82 -10.36 -7.21
C GLU A 149 -14.16 -9.19 -6.49
N LEU A 150 -14.15 -8.02 -7.14
CA LEU A 150 -13.70 -6.76 -6.55
C LEU A 150 -14.88 -6.05 -5.89
N ASP A 151 -14.67 -5.49 -4.70
CA ASP A 151 -15.68 -4.66 -4.03
C ASP A 151 -16.02 -3.43 -4.91
N PRO A 152 -17.27 -3.32 -5.42
CA PRO A 152 -17.68 -2.18 -6.24
C PRO A 152 -17.55 -0.83 -5.53
N ALA A 153 -17.66 -0.78 -4.20
CA ALA A 153 -17.47 0.44 -3.42
C ALA A 153 -16.01 0.89 -3.36
N GLY A 154 -15.07 -0.04 -3.55
CA GLY A 154 -13.64 0.22 -3.65
C GLY A 154 -13.16 0.52 -5.08
N MET A 155 -14.02 0.38 -6.09
CA MET A 155 -13.70 0.66 -7.48
C MET A 155 -13.80 2.17 -7.77
N PRO A 156 -12.92 2.74 -8.61
CA PRO A 156 -13.08 4.12 -9.06
C PRO A 156 -14.43 4.31 -9.73
N LEU A 157 -15.17 5.37 -9.37
CA LEU A 157 -16.49 5.69 -9.93
C LEU A 157 -16.46 6.04 -11.43
N TYR A 158 -15.26 6.14 -12.03
CA TYR A 158 -15.04 6.43 -13.43
C TYR A 158 -14.12 5.35 -14.03
N LEU A 159 -14.71 4.34 -14.65
CA LEU A 159 -14.05 3.38 -15.55
C LEU A 159 -14.77 3.42 -16.90
#